data_AF-A0A9W6A5E0-F1
#
_entry.id   AF-A0A9W6A5E0-F1
#
_cell.length_a   1.000
_cell.length_b   1.000
_cell.length_c   1.000
_cell.angle_alpha   90.00
_cell.angle_beta   90.00
_cell.angle_gamma   90.00
#
_symmetry.space_group_name_H-M   'P 1'
#
loop_
_entity.id
_entity.type
_entity.pdbx_description
1 polymer ?
#
loop_
_entity_poly.entity_id
_entity_poly.type
_entity_poly.pdbx_seq_one_letter_code
_entity_poly.pdbx_strand_id
1 'polypeptide(L)'
;MDSFKSDLAKPPIPYTKGWKFTVRSHITPAPTPVTLYGCRNFDHGREERAQLGPVARCCKHPPLPGDLGPDTVELEVLDPIRVGDGHSAQVFTVRTLNLESNTEIFQGTSELVAKVFDPLYIDDHRGYLNPFLCEDRFYTHEAQTYRVLSDLQGDLIPRFYGSYSADIECRDVGDDSEANQSCLRTVRLILIEHIPGKSMLQIGPSNFSQQDRQRIMKSVIEFETHVYSTKDILLTDLSPRNVMMVPPGSRGGSSLVFLDFGGALFGRKLDEPILEGREYFLGKYISPILRWKGNMILEFREWIDWEWADWVDSEYANTAYTITPEMRERYS
;
A
#
# COMPACT_ATOMS: atom_id res chain seq x y z
N MET A 1 4.90 33.76 -1.25
CA MET A 1 4.60 33.02 -2.49
C MET A 1 5.81 32.17 -2.76
N ASP A 2 5.80 30.95 -2.23
CA ASP A 2 6.95 30.06 -2.37
C ASP A 2 6.96 29.52 -3.80
N SER A 3 8.03 29.87 -4.52
CA SER A 3 8.33 29.37 -5.85
C SER A 3 8.65 27.88 -5.77
N PHE A 4 7.64 27.03 -5.94
CA PHE A 4 7.85 25.60 -6.15
C PHE A 4 8.67 25.40 -7.44
N LYS A 5 9.96 25.09 -7.30
CA LYS A 5 10.84 24.74 -8.43
C LYS A 5 10.29 23.52 -9.17
N SER A 6 10.60 23.45 -10.47
CA SER A 6 10.26 22.35 -11.38
C SER A 6 10.73 20.98 -10.87
N ASP A 7 10.16 19.92 -11.43
CA ASP A 7 10.55 18.54 -11.15
C ASP A 7 12.05 18.35 -11.41
N LEU A 8 12.72 17.69 -10.47
CA LEU A 8 14.16 17.40 -10.58
C LEU A 8 14.37 16.23 -11.54
N ALA A 9 15.38 16.32 -12.40
CA ALA A 9 15.74 15.22 -13.29
C ALA A 9 16.11 13.97 -12.47
N LYS A 10 15.51 12.83 -12.83
CA LYS A 10 15.73 11.52 -12.21
C LYS A 10 16.35 10.58 -13.24
N PRO A 11 17.20 9.62 -12.82
CA PRO A 11 17.76 8.63 -13.73
C PRO A 11 16.68 7.70 -14.30
N PRO A 12 16.98 6.94 -15.36
CA PRO A 12 16.06 5.94 -15.91
C PRO A 12 15.69 4.86 -14.88
N ILE A 13 14.43 4.45 -14.92
CA ILE A 13 13.89 3.45 -14.00
C ILE A 13 14.47 2.07 -14.32
N PRO A 14 15.10 1.36 -13.35
CA PRO A 14 15.76 0.09 -13.63
C PRO A 14 14.80 -1.09 -13.76
N TYR A 15 13.56 -0.98 -13.26
CA TYR A 15 12.56 -2.05 -13.16
C TYR A 15 11.93 -2.41 -14.52
N THR A 16 12.75 -2.91 -15.44
CA THR A 16 12.38 -3.24 -16.81
C THR A 16 12.43 -4.75 -17.05
N LYS A 17 11.63 -5.24 -18.01
CA LYS A 17 11.56 -6.67 -18.35
C LYS A 17 12.95 -7.27 -18.63
N GLY A 18 13.24 -8.40 -18.00
CA GLY A 18 14.53 -9.10 -18.06
C GLY A 18 15.60 -8.55 -17.12
N TRP A 19 15.33 -7.46 -16.39
CA TRP A 19 16.25 -6.98 -15.36
C TRP A 19 16.36 -7.99 -14.23
N LYS A 20 17.60 -8.30 -13.83
CA LYS A 20 17.92 -9.26 -12.77
C LYS A 20 18.57 -8.55 -11.60
N PHE A 21 18.16 -8.92 -10.40
CA PHE A 21 18.69 -8.34 -9.18
C PHE A 21 18.59 -9.33 -8.03
N THR A 22 19.52 -9.23 -7.09
CA THR A 22 19.54 -10.03 -5.88
C THR A 22 18.91 -9.24 -4.74
N VAL A 23 18.03 -9.89 -4.01
CA VAL A 23 17.42 -9.34 -2.81
C VAL A 23 17.81 -10.17 -1.60
N ARG A 24 17.96 -9.52 -0.45
CA ARG A 24 18.25 -10.17 0.82
C ARG A 24 17.05 -10.06 1.75
N SER A 25 16.71 -11.13 2.46
CA SER A 25 15.59 -11.11 3.41
C SER A 25 15.82 -10.04 4.46
N HIS A 26 14.73 -9.40 4.89
CA HIS A 26 14.77 -8.27 5.80
C HIS A 26 13.65 -8.40 6.83
N ILE A 27 14.03 -8.34 8.10
CA ILE A 27 13.08 -8.27 9.21
C ILE A 27 12.64 -6.81 9.30
N THR A 28 11.41 -6.55 8.85
CA THR A 28 10.81 -5.22 8.90
C THR A 28 10.81 -4.69 10.34
N PRO A 29 11.23 -3.43 10.57
CA PRO A 29 11.01 -2.79 11.87
C PRO A 29 9.52 -2.61 12.15
N ALA A 30 9.18 -2.21 13.38
CA ALA A 30 7.81 -1.86 13.74
C ALA A 30 7.27 -0.72 12.83
N PRO A 31 5.94 -0.67 12.57
CA PRO A 31 5.33 0.45 11.86
C PRO A 31 5.77 1.80 12.41
N THR A 32 6.11 2.72 11.52
CA THR A 32 6.49 4.08 11.91
C THR A 32 5.29 4.80 12.55
N PRO A 33 5.49 5.73 13.50
CA PRO A 33 4.41 6.54 14.02
C PRO A 33 3.68 7.30 12.91
N VAL A 34 2.34 7.34 12.98
CA VAL A 34 1.50 8.11 12.05
C VAL A 34 0.98 9.37 12.72
N THR A 35 1.43 10.51 12.23
CA THR A 35 1.04 11.83 12.74
C THR A 35 0.22 12.61 11.71
N LEU A 36 -0.48 13.68 12.12
CA LEU A 36 -1.26 14.53 11.21
C LEU A 36 -0.41 15.08 10.05
N TYR A 37 0.88 15.32 10.30
CA TYR A 37 1.84 15.83 9.33
C TYR A 37 2.84 14.76 8.85
N GLY A 38 2.56 13.46 9.03
CA GLY A 38 3.53 12.36 8.95
C GLY A 38 4.61 12.50 7.87
N CYS A 39 4.19 12.54 6.61
CA CYS A 39 5.08 12.62 5.44
C CYS A 39 5.54 14.04 5.07
N ARG A 40 5.15 15.09 5.81
CA ARG A 40 5.36 16.47 5.38
C ARG A 40 6.85 16.80 5.37
N ASN A 41 7.30 17.43 4.29
CA ASN A 41 8.67 17.91 4.19
C ASN A 41 8.80 19.27 4.88
N PHE A 42 9.38 19.29 6.07
CA PHE A 42 9.65 20.51 6.83
C PHE A 42 10.85 21.30 6.26
N ASP A 43 11.10 22.49 6.80
CA ASP A 43 11.98 23.50 6.23
C ASP A 43 13.36 22.94 5.88
N HIS A 44 13.99 22.21 6.81
CA HIS A 44 15.29 21.56 6.58
C HIS A 44 15.28 20.58 5.38
N GLY A 45 14.23 19.78 5.22
CA GLY A 45 14.14 18.84 4.11
C GLY A 45 13.83 19.52 2.77
N ARG A 46 13.19 20.70 2.78
CA ARG A 46 13.00 21.53 1.58
C ARG A 46 14.28 22.26 1.20
N GLU A 47 15.04 22.75 2.17
CA GLU A 47 16.38 23.33 1.97
C GLU A 47 17.33 22.30 1.37
N GLU A 48 17.35 21.07 1.90
CA GLU A 48 18.15 19.99 1.35
C GLU A 48 17.74 19.66 -0.10
N ARG A 49 16.44 19.56 -0.39
CA ARG A 49 15.95 19.32 -1.76
C ARG A 49 16.37 20.42 -2.73
N ALA A 50 16.53 21.65 -2.26
CA ALA A 50 16.99 22.76 -3.08
C ALA A 50 18.49 22.70 -3.39
N GLN A 51 19.27 21.96 -2.60
CA GLN A 51 20.74 21.86 -2.69
C GLN A 51 21.22 20.54 -3.30
N LEU A 52 20.52 19.43 -3.06
CA LEU A 52 20.91 18.09 -3.48
C LEU A 52 19.96 17.53 -4.53
N GLY A 53 20.53 16.92 -5.57
CA GLY A 53 19.79 16.15 -6.56
C GLY A 53 19.14 14.89 -5.96
N PRO A 54 18.15 14.28 -6.65
CA PRO A 54 17.41 13.12 -6.12
C PRO A 54 18.30 11.94 -5.73
N VAL A 55 19.30 11.60 -6.55
CA VAL A 55 20.25 10.51 -6.27
C VAL A 55 21.06 10.82 -5.02
N ALA A 56 21.70 11.98 -4.94
CA ALA A 56 22.48 12.39 -3.78
C ALA A 56 21.68 12.32 -2.47
N ARG A 57 20.38 12.68 -2.52
CA ARG A 57 19.47 12.53 -1.37
C ARG A 57 19.23 11.06 -1.02
N CYS A 58 19.01 10.18 -1.99
CA CYS A 58 18.91 8.74 -1.74
C CYS A 58 20.19 8.15 -1.13
N CYS A 59 21.37 8.62 -1.53
CA CYS A 59 22.63 8.18 -0.92
C CYS A 59 22.77 8.66 0.54
N LYS A 60 22.22 9.84 0.84
CA LYS A 60 22.28 10.46 2.18
C LYS A 60 21.25 9.88 3.15
N HIS A 61 20.09 9.44 2.64
CA HIS A 61 18.96 8.95 3.42
C HIS A 61 18.68 7.48 3.09
N PRO A 62 19.46 6.54 3.67
CA PRO A 62 19.11 5.12 3.57
C PRO A 62 17.75 4.87 4.26
N PRO A 63 16.99 3.85 3.81
CA PRO A 63 15.73 3.48 4.45
C PRO A 63 15.94 3.07 5.91
N LEU A 64 14.86 3.07 6.70
CA LEU A 64 14.90 2.70 8.12
C LEU A 64 15.72 1.43 8.36
N PRO A 65 16.59 1.41 9.37
CA PRO A 65 17.38 0.24 9.69
C PRO A 65 16.47 -0.91 10.13
N GLY A 66 16.94 -2.12 9.88
CA GLY A 66 16.32 -3.37 10.33
C GLY A 66 17.34 -4.49 10.15
N ASP A 67 16.94 -5.71 10.49
CA ASP A 67 17.86 -6.84 10.48
C ASP A 67 17.82 -7.52 9.12
N LEU A 68 18.98 -7.56 8.45
CA LEU A 68 19.16 -8.37 7.25
C LEU A 68 19.21 -9.83 7.65
N GLY A 69 18.27 -10.61 7.12
CA GLY A 69 18.24 -12.05 7.28
C GLY A 69 19.35 -12.74 6.48
N PRO A 70 19.51 -14.06 6.68
CA PRO A 70 20.54 -14.83 6.00
C PRO A 70 20.19 -15.13 4.53
N ASP A 71 18.90 -15.12 4.19
CA ASP A 71 18.43 -15.61 2.90
C ASP A 71 18.61 -14.57 1.80
N THR A 72 19.01 -15.06 0.62
CA THR A 72 19.05 -14.26 -0.60
C THR A 72 18.22 -14.92 -1.68
N VAL A 73 17.59 -14.10 -2.50
CA VAL A 73 16.76 -14.54 -3.63
C VAL A 73 17.19 -13.75 -4.85
N GLU A 74 17.49 -14.44 -5.94
CA GLU A 74 17.71 -13.80 -7.22
C GLU A 74 16.38 -13.72 -7.97
N LEU A 75 16.04 -12.52 -8.42
CA LEU A 75 14.78 -12.21 -9.09
C LEU A 75 15.04 -11.71 -10.50
N GLU A 76 14.13 -12.07 -11.41
CA GLU A 76 14.07 -11.49 -12.75
C GLU A 76 12.70 -10.86 -12.98
N VAL A 77 12.70 -9.60 -13.42
CA VAL A 77 11.49 -8.86 -13.79
C VAL A 77 10.87 -9.48 -15.05
N LEU A 78 9.61 -9.88 -14.95
CA LEU A 78 8.84 -10.42 -16.07
C LEU A 78 8.10 -9.30 -16.79
N ASP A 79 7.18 -8.62 -16.11
CA ASP A 79 6.37 -7.55 -16.71
C ASP A 79 6.06 -6.43 -15.71
N PRO A 80 6.15 -5.14 -16.13
CA PRO A 80 5.77 -4.02 -15.28
C PRO A 80 4.25 -3.98 -15.09
N ILE A 81 3.79 -3.78 -13.85
CA ILE A 81 2.37 -3.55 -13.52
C ILE A 81 2.12 -2.05 -13.34
N ARG A 82 2.92 -1.42 -12.49
CA ARG A 82 2.89 0.02 -12.18
C ARG A 82 4.31 0.47 -11.88
N VAL A 83 5.04 0.84 -12.92
CA VAL A 83 6.44 1.31 -12.85
C VAL A 83 6.51 2.65 -13.55
N GLY A 84 7.12 3.64 -12.90
CA GLY A 84 7.04 5.02 -13.38
C GLY A 84 7.45 6.02 -12.32
N ASP A 85 7.88 7.19 -12.79
CA ASP A 85 8.04 8.34 -11.91
C ASP A 85 6.66 8.85 -11.46
N GLY A 86 6.59 9.31 -10.23
CA GLY A 86 5.37 9.79 -9.59
C GLY A 86 4.49 8.70 -8.99
N HIS A 87 4.98 7.46 -8.86
CA HIS A 87 4.28 6.38 -8.18
C HIS A 87 4.80 6.18 -6.76
N SER A 88 3.89 5.92 -5.81
CA SER A 88 4.21 5.66 -4.40
C SER A 88 4.88 4.30 -4.13
N ALA A 89 4.96 3.45 -5.15
CA ALA A 89 5.73 2.21 -5.17
C ALA A 89 5.85 1.71 -6.61
N GLN A 90 6.93 0.99 -6.89
CA GLN A 90 7.19 0.35 -8.18
C GLN A 90 6.73 -1.11 -8.11
N VAL A 91 5.77 -1.48 -8.95
CA VAL A 91 5.10 -2.78 -8.89
C VAL A 91 5.28 -3.52 -10.21
N PHE A 92 5.78 -4.75 -10.15
CA PHE A 92 6.04 -5.58 -11.32
C PHE A 92 6.04 -7.06 -10.96
N THR A 93 5.78 -7.92 -11.94
CA THR A 93 5.89 -9.36 -11.74
C THR A 93 7.34 -9.82 -11.84
N VAL A 94 7.69 -10.84 -11.06
CA VAL A 94 9.03 -11.42 -11.01
C VAL A 94 8.95 -12.94 -10.97
N ARG A 95 10.01 -13.61 -11.46
CA ARG A 95 10.28 -15.02 -11.16
C ARG A 95 11.51 -15.16 -10.28
N THR A 96 11.52 -16.18 -9.43
CA THR A 96 12.71 -16.56 -8.67
C THR A 96 13.64 -17.42 -9.54
N LEU A 97 14.94 -17.15 -9.52
CA LEU A 97 15.93 -17.88 -10.32
C LEU A 97 16.62 -19.01 -9.53
N ASN A 98 16.82 -18.83 -8.22
CA ASN A 98 17.54 -19.79 -7.37
C ASN A 98 16.59 -20.52 -6.40
N LEU A 99 15.82 -21.48 -6.92
CA LEU A 99 14.85 -22.25 -6.12
C LEU A 99 15.52 -23.16 -5.07
N GLU A 100 16.75 -23.62 -5.30
CA GLU A 100 17.38 -24.68 -4.49
C GLU A 100 17.61 -24.30 -3.01
N SER A 101 17.77 -23.01 -2.69
CA SER A 101 18.00 -22.53 -1.31
C SER A 101 16.74 -22.08 -0.57
N ASN A 102 15.62 -21.85 -1.26
CA ASN A 102 14.39 -21.26 -0.70
C ASN A 102 13.14 -22.09 -1.02
N THR A 103 13.32 -23.40 -1.24
CA THR A 103 12.29 -24.29 -1.77
C THR A 103 11.02 -24.29 -0.92
N GLU A 104 11.06 -24.19 0.41
CA GLU A 104 9.84 -24.18 1.24
C GLU A 104 8.98 -22.92 1.05
N ILE A 105 9.60 -21.74 0.94
CA ILE A 105 8.88 -20.46 0.88
C ILE A 105 8.20 -20.25 -0.48
N PHE A 106 8.86 -20.68 -1.56
CA PHE A 106 8.39 -20.46 -2.94
C PHE A 106 7.88 -21.73 -3.63
N GLN A 107 7.70 -22.81 -2.88
CA GLN A 107 7.26 -24.11 -3.41
C GLN A 107 5.97 -23.97 -4.21
N GLY A 108 6.00 -24.40 -5.48
CA GLY A 108 4.85 -24.36 -6.38
C GLY A 108 4.49 -22.98 -6.96
N THR A 109 5.29 -21.94 -6.71
CA THR A 109 5.03 -20.58 -7.23
C THR A 109 6.09 -20.18 -8.26
N SER A 110 5.69 -20.01 -9.53
CA SER A 110 6.60 -19.60 -10.62
C SER A 110 6.70 -18.09 -10.81
N GLU A 111 5.70 -17.35 -10.34
CA GLU A 111 5.55 -15.91 -10.56
C GLU A 111 5.01 -15.23 -9.31
N LEU A 112 5.65 -14.13 -8.94
CA LEU A 112 5.34 -13.30 -7.78
C LEU A 112 5.17 -11.85 -8.23
N VAL A 113 4.61 -11.02 -7.35
CA VAL A 113 4.63 -9.57 -7.50
C VAL A 113 5.66 -8.99 -6.53
N ALA A 114 6.59 -8.21 -7.06
CA ALA A 114 7.47 -7.36 -6.28
C ALA A 114 6.85 -5.96 -6.19
N LYS A 115 6.72 -5.45 -4.97
CA LYS A 115 6.39 -4.05 -4.69
C LYS A 115 7.58 -3.41 -4.01
N VAL A 116 8.25 -2.51 -4.73
CA VAL A 116 9.48 -1.83 -4.32
C VAL A 116 9.16 -0.40 -3.87
N PHE A 117 9.66 -0.07 -2.69
CA PHE A 117 9.54 1.23 -2.05
C PHE A 117 10.81 2.03 -2.36
N ASP A 118 10.85 2.67 -3.55
CA ASP A 118 12.01 3.42 -4.04
C ASP A 118 11.73 4.93 -3.96
N PRO A 119 12.32 5.64 -2.97
CA PRO A 119 12.07 7.08 -2.75
C PRO A 119 12.59 7.95 -3.89
N LEU A 120 13.38 7.40 -4.82
CA LEU A 120 13.85 8.13 -5.99
C LEU A 120 12.72 8.47 -6.97
N TYR A 121 11.67 7.64 -7.04
CA TYR A 121 10.62 7.73 -8.07
C TYR A 121 9.24 8.10 -7.54
N ILE A 122 9.13 8.44 -6.26
CA ILE A 122 7.89 8.97 -5.68
C ILE A 122 7.65 10.41 -6.13
N ASP A 123 6.37 10.78 -6.29
CA ASP A 123 5.95 12.18 -6.45
C ASP A 123 6.05 12.87 -5.09
N ASP A 124 7.02 13.77 -4.94
CA ASP A 124 7.18 14.55 -3.72
C ASP A 124 6.30 15.81 -3.67
N HIS A 125 5.39 15.96 -4.64
CA HIS A 125 4.49 17.10 -4.81
C HIS A 125 5.25 18.43 -4.76
N ARG A 126 6.31 18.53 -5.56
CA ARG A 126 7.23 19.68 -5.62
C ARG A 126 7.89 19.96 -4.27
N GLY A 127 8.25 18.91 -3.56
CA GLY A 127 8.90 18.95 -2.26
C GLY A 127 7.98 19.21 -1.07
N TYR A 128 6.65 19.10 -1.23
CA TYR A 128 5.71 19.12 -0.12
C TYR A 128 5.81 17.85 0.75
N LEU A 129 6.04 16.70 0.11
CA LEU A 129 6.24 15.41 0.78
C LEU A 129 7.74 15.10 0.94
N ASN A 130 8.08 14.43 2.04
CA ASN A 130 9.39 13.82 2.23
C ASN A 130 9.32 12.38 1.71
N PRO A 131 9.98 12.08 0.59
CA PRO A 131 9.89 10.77 -0.05
C PRO A 131 10.37 9.63 0.87
N PHE A 132 11.44 9.86 1.63
CA PHE A 132 12.04 8.86 2.52
C PHE A 132 11.10 8.46 3.65
N LEU A 133 10.48 9.45 4.31
CA LEU A 133 9.50 9.19 5.37
C LEU A 133 8.26 8.45 4.85
N CYS A 134 7.83 8.75 3.62
CA CYS A 134 6.69 8.08 3.04
C CYS A 134 6.97 6.63 2.69
N GLU A 135 8.08 6.34 2.03
CA GLU A 135 8.46 4.97 1.68
C GLU A 135 8.66 4.12 2.93
N ASP A 136 9.33 4.64 3.97
CA ASP A 136 9.47 3.95 5.26
C ASP A 136 8.12 3.65 5.90
N ARG A 137 7.19 4.61 5.88
CA ARG A 137 5.83 4.41 6.37
C ARG A 137 5.11 3.33 5.57
N PHE A 138 5.03 3.45 4.25
CA PHE A 138 4.28 2.53 3.40
C PHE A 138 4.83 1.10 3.52
N TYR A 139 6.15 0.95 3.47
CA TYR A 139 6.82 -0.33 3.62
C TYR A 139 6.51 -1.00 4.98
N THR A 140 6.70 -0.28 6.08
CA THR A 140 6.55 -0.85 7.43
C THR A 140 5.11 -1.20 7.75
N HIS A 141 4.15 -0.36 7.34
CA HIS A 141 2.73 -0.61 7.55
C HIS A 141 2.24 -1.78 6.71
N GLU A 142 2.55 -1.80 5.42
CA GLU A 142 2.06 -2.86 4.54
C GLU A 142 2.60 -4.23 4.95
N ALA A 143 3.90 -4.34 5.22
CA ALA A 143 4.51 -5.58 5.70
C ALA A 143 3.90 -6.04 7.04
N GLN A 144 3.61 -5.11 7.96
CA GLN A 144 2.95 -5.46 9.21
C GLN A 144 1.49 -5.88 9.02
N THR A 145 0.75 -5.24 8.12
CA THR A 145 -0.64 -5.61 7.84
C THR A 145 -0.73 -7.04 7.31
N TYR A 146 0.15 -7.43 6.38
CA TYR A 146 0.20 -8.82 5.91
C TYR A 146 0.45 -9.81 7.06
N ARG A 147 1.32 -9.49 8.03
CA ARG A 147 1.58 -10.35 9.19
C ARG A 147 0.34 -10.47 10.10
N VAL A 148 -0.33 -9.36 10.39
CA VAL A 148 -1.52 -9.32 11.26
C VAL A 148 -2.73 -10.01 10.61
N LEU A 149 -2.84 -9.94 9.28
CA LEU A 149 -3.90 -10.56 8.48
C LEU A 149 -3.49 -11.92 7.90
N SER A 150 -2.55 -12.62 8.53
CA SER A 150 -2.02 -13.90 8.04
C SER A 150 -3.09 -14.97 7.84
N ASP A 151 -4.15 -14.94 8.63
CA ASP A 151 -5.33 -15.82 8.52
C ASP A 151 -6.18 -15.56 7.26
N LEU A 152 -6.03 -14.41 6.60
CA LEU A 152 -6.76 -14.04 5.39
C LEU A 152 -5.97 -14.28 4.10
N GLN A 153 -4.69 -14.65 4.23
CA GLN A 153 -3.78 -14.82 3.10
C GLN A 153 -4.12 -16.06 2.27
N GLY A 154 -4.10 -15.90 0.95
CA GLY A 154 -4.46 -16.97 0.02
C GLY A 154 -5.95 -17.02 -0.34
N ASP A 155 -6.76 -16.19 0.31
CA ASP A 155 -8.19 -16.05 0.08
C ASP A 155 -8.55 -14.58 -0.17
N LEU A 156 -8.81 -13.81 0.89
CA LEU A 156 -9.21 -12.40 0.80
C LEU A 156 -8.04 -11.46 0.52
N ILE A 157 -6.81 -11.83 0.87
CA ILE A 157 -5.60 -11.05 0.55
C ILE A 157 -4.53 -11.94 -0.09
N PRO A 158 -3.54 -11.36 -0.80
CA PRO A 158 -2.40 -12.12 -1.33
C PRO A 158 -1.62 -12.84 -0.25
N ARG A 159 -1.03 -14.01 -0.58
CA ARG A 159 0.02 -14.59 0.25
C ARG A 159 1.22 -13.65 0.30
N PHE A 160 1.79 -13.51 1.49
CA PHE A 160 2.97 -12.70 1.76
C PHE A 160 4.19 -13.60 1.84
N TYR A 161 5.10 -13.46 0.88
CA TYR A 161 6.32 -14.28 0.80
C TYR A 161 7.49 -13.67 1.55
N GLY A 162 7.34 -12.43 2.01
CA GLY A 162 8.28 -11.79 2.92
C GLY A 162 8.67 -10.38 2.51
N SER A 163 9.62 -9.88 3.27
CA SER A 163 10.22 -8.56 3.09
C SER A 163 11.69 -8.70 2.75
N TYR A 164 12.16 -7.85 1.84
CA TYR A 164 13.51 -7.94 1.31
C TYR A 164 14.12 -6.55 1.10
N SER A 165 15.41 -6.54 0.84
CA SER A 165 16.20 -5.34 0.53
C SER A 165 17.09 -5.59 -0.66
N ALA A 166 17.25 -4.57 -1.49
CA ALA A 166 18.10 -4.60 -2.66
C ALA A 166 18.96 -3.33 -2.70
N ASP A 167 20.23 -3.48 -3.05
CA ASP A 167 21.09 -2.35 -3.37
C ASP A 167 21.07 -2.15 -4.88
N ILE A 168 20.74 -0.93 -5.30
CA ILE A 168 20.65 -0.57 -6.72
C ILE A 168 21.66 0.55 -6.97
N GLU A 169 22.50 0.35 -7.99
CA GLU A 169 23.41 1.38 -8.45
C GLU A 169 22.64 2.61 -8.95
N CYS A 170 23.07 3.78 -8.50
CA CYS A 170 22.63 5.07 -9.00
C CYS A 170 23.78 5.74 -9.75
N ARG A 171 23.45 6.37 -10.87
CA ARG A 171 24.32 7.32 -11.55
C ARG A 171 23.53 8.59 -11.77
N ASP A 172 24.12 9.73 -11.40
CA ASP A 172 23.52 11.03 -11.65
C ASP A 172 23.40 11.30 -13.15
N VAL A 173 22.32 11.98 -13.54
CA VAL A 173 22.10 12.47 -14.90
C VAL A 173 22.17 14.00 -14.84
N GLY A 174 23.39 14.54 -14.94
CA GLY A 174 23.65 15.97 -14.97
C GLY A 174 24.79 16.32 -15.94
N ASP A 175 24.71 17.51 -16.55
CA ASP A 175 25.70 18.03 -17.53
C ASP A 175 27.07 18.36 -16.92
N ASP A 176 27.19 18.39 -15.58
CA ASP A 176 28.46 18.66 -14.90
C ASP A 176 29.23 17.35 -14.66
N SER A 177 30.04 17.00 -15.67
CA SER A 177 30.96 15.86 -15.75
C SER A 177 32.06 15.78 -14.68
N GLU A 178 31.95 16.49 -13.54
CA GLU A 178 32.96 16.46 -12.45
C GLU A 178 32.52 15.70 -11.18
N ALA A 179 31.27 15.22 -11.11
CA ALA A 179 30.85 14.35 -10.02
C ALA A 179 30.05 13.13 -10.54
N ASN A 180 30.74 12.20 -11.20
CA ASN A 180 30.24 10.83 -11.39
C ASN A 180 30.21 10.10 -10.03
N GLN A 181 29.38 10.57 -9.09
CA GLN A 181 29.22 9.91 -7.80
C GLN A 181 28.29 8.72 -7.99
N SER A 182 28.88 7.55 -8.25
CA SER A 182 28.14 6.28 -8.15
C SER A 182 27.86 6.00 -6.68
N CYS A 183 26.60 5.90 -6.31
CA CYS A 183 26.21 5.42 -4.99
C CYS A 183 25.30 4.21 -5.12
N LEU A 184 25.33 3.35 -4.11
CA LEU A 184 24.34 2.30 -3.94
C LEU A 184 23.20 2.88 -3.12
N ARG A 185 22.00 2.96 -3.70
CA ARG A 185 20.80 3.21 -2.90
C ARG A 185 20.22 1.86 -2.49
N THR A 186 19.96 1.71 -1.20
CA THR A 186 19.22 0.56 -0.68
C THR A 186 17.72 0.86 -0.81
N VAL A 187 16.96 -0.07 -1.37
CA VAL A 187 15.50 -0.01 -1.43
C VAL A 187 14.90 -1.18 -0.66
N ARG A 188 13.72 -0.95 -0.08
CA ARG A 188 12.93 -2.00 0.57
C ARG A 188 11.90 -2.53 -0.41
N LEU A 189 11.57 -3.81 -0.32
CA LEU A 189 10.49 -4.40 -1.11
C LEU A 189 9.77 -5.50 -0.33
N ILE A 190 8.57 -5.82 -0.79
CA ILE A 190 7.83 -7.02 -0.39
C ILE A 190 7.58 -7.90 -1.60
N LEU A 191 7.54 -9.21 -1.36
CA LEU A 191 7.10 -10.19 -2.34
C LEU A 191 5.73 -10.72 -1.93
N ILE A 192 4.77 -10.62 -2.83
CA ILE A 192 3.40 -11.09 -2.63
C ILE A 192 2.96 -11.95 -3.79
N GLU A 193 1.90 -12.70 -3.58
CA GLU A 193 1.27 -13.52 -4.60
C GLU A 193 0.78 -12.69 -5.79
N HIS A 194 1.00 -13.22 -7.00
CA HIS A 194 0.41 -12.67 -8.20
C HIS A 194 -1.08 -13.05 -8.28
N ILE A 195 -1.94 -12.03 -8.41
CA ILE A 195 -3.39 -12.22 -8.50
C ILE A 195 -3.82 -12.14 -9.98
N PRO A 196 -4.25 -13.25 -10.59
CA PRO A 196 -4.59 -13.30 -12.02
C PRO A 196 -5.99 -12.73 -12.29
N GLY A 197 -6.15 -11.43 -12.06
CA GLY A 197 -7.42 -10.72 -12.18
C GLY A 197 -7.25 -9.30 -12.69
N LYS A 198 -8.33 -8.52 -12.63
CA LYS A 198 -8.31 -7.07 -12.90
C LYS A 198 -8.88 -6.33 -11.71
N SER A 199 -8.44 -5.10 -11.47
CA SER A 199 -9.02 -4.30 -10.39
C SER A 199 -10.47 -3.92 -10.70
N MET A 200 -11.27 -3.67 -9.67
CA MET A 200 -12.62 -3.13 -9.85
C MET A 200 -12.57 -1.83 -10.68
N LEU A 201 -11.57 -0.96 -10.46
CA LEU A 201 -11.42 0.25 -11.28
C LEU A 201 -11.26 -0.07 -12.78
N GLN A 202 -10.48 -1.10 -13.14
CA GLN A 202 -10.25 -1.47 -14.54
C GLN A 202 -11.46 -2.13 -15.21
N ILE A 203 -12.24 -2.92 -14.45
CA ILE A 203 -13.41 -3.61 -14.99
C ILE A 203 -14.57 -2.63 -15.12
N GLY A 204 -14.73 -1.75 -14.13
CA GLY A 204 -15.87 -0.87 -14.00
C GLY A 204 -17.19 -1.60 -13.71
N PRO A 205 -18.26 -0.85 -13.45
CA PRO A 205 -19.55 -1.41 -13.04
C PRO A 205 -20.43 -1.89 -14.21
N SER A 206 -20.15 -1.46 -15.45
CA SER A 206 -21.10 -1.54 -16.57
C SER A 206 -21.53 -2.94 -16.99
N ASN A 207 -20.69 -3.95 -16.73
CA ASN A 207 -20.96 -5.33 -17.10
C ASN A 207 -21.67 -6.13 -15.98
N PHE A 208 -22.02 -5.48 -14.87
CA PHE A 208 -22.65 -6.13 -13.73
C PHE A 208 -24.08 -5.65 -13.54
N SER A 209 -24.97 -6.61 -13.28
CA SER A 209 -26.32 -6.28 -12.84
C SER A 209 -26.28 -5.51 -11.52
N GLN A 210 -27.31 -4.74 -11.21
CA GLN A 210 -27.41 -4.04 -9.92
C GLN A 210 -27.29 -5.02 -8.75
N GLN A 211 -27.90 -6.21 -8.86
CA GLN A 211 -27.84 -7.23 -7.83
C GLN A 211 -26.42 -7.77 -7.62
N ASP A 212 -25.64 -7.94 -8.70
CA ASP A 212 -24.24 -8.37 -8.58
C ASP A 212 -23.37 -7.27 -7.95
N ARG A 213 -23.60 -6.00 -8.33
CA ARG A 213 -22.90 -4.87 -7.71
C ARG A 213 -23.23 -4.74 -6.23
N GLN A 214 -24.47 -4.97 -5.81
CA GLN A 214 -24.85 -5.04 -4.40
C GLN A 214 -24.10 -6.15 -3.65
N ARG A 215 -23.97 -7.35 -4.24
CA ARG A 215 -23.17 -8.44 -3.64
C ARG A 215 -21.68 -8.09 -3.52
N ILE A 216 -21.11 -7.50 -4.56
CA ILE A 216 -19.72 -7.03 -4.55
C ILE A 216 -19.50 -6.01 -3.44
N MET A 217 -20.35 -4.98 -3.38
CA MET A 217 -20.25 -3.94 -2.35
C MET A 217 -20.45 -4.50 -0.95
N LYS A 218 -21.35 -5.47 -0.77
CA LYS A 218 -21.51 -6.19 0.50
C LYS A 218 -20.21 -6.88 0.92
N SER A 219 -19.55 -7.60 0.03
CA SER A 219 -18.27 -8.25 0.33
C SER A 219 -17.16 -7.26 0.66
N VAL A 220 -17.13 -6.09 0.00
CA VAL A 220 -16.19 -5.00 0.34
C VAL A 220 -16.45 -4.49 1.77
N ILE A 221 -17.71 -4.23 2.12
CA ILE A 221 -18.09 -3.78 3.48
C ILE A 221 -17.76 -4.84 4.52
N GLU A 222 -18.02 -6.12 4.23
CA GLU A 222 -17.78 -7.23 5.14
C GLU A 222 -16.28 -7.41 5.43
N PHE A 223 -15.42 -7.39 4.39
CA PHE A 223 -13.97 -7.43 4.56
C PHE A 223 -13.47 -6.26 5.39
N GLU A 224 -13.86 -5.03 5.01
CA GLU A 224 -13.43 -3.83 5.71
C GLU A 224 -13.90 -3.85 7.17
N THR A 225 -15.15 -4.24 7.43
CA THR A 225 -15.70 -4.37 8.78
C THR A 225 -14.97 -5.43 9.59
N HIS A 226 -14.59 -6.55 8.97
CA HIS A 226 -13.81 -7.59 9.63
C HIS A 226 -12.45 -7.05 10.06
N VAL A 227 -11.69 -6.40 9.17
CA VAL A 227 -10.39 -5.80 9.49
C VAL A 227 -10.53 -4.69 10.55
N TYR A 228 -11.54 -3.83 10.41
CA TYR A 228 -11.83 -2.73 11.33
C TYR A 228 -12.14 -3.20 12.75
N SER A 229 -12.97 -4.23 12.89
CA SER A 229 -13.49 -4.65 14.18
C SER A 229 -12.68 -5.74 14.87
N THR A 230 -12.16 -6.71 14.11
CA THR A 230 -11.47 -7.88 14.69
C THR A 230 -9.96 -7.70 14.80
N LYS A 231 -9.39 -6.84 13.94
CA LYS A 231 -7.94 -6.58 13.89
C LYS A 231 -7.58 -5.19 14.38
N ASP A 232 -8.59 -4.35 14.67
CA ASP A 232 -8.42 -2.96 15.13
C ASP A 232 -7.58 -2.13 14.15
N ILE A 233 -7.80 -2.32 12.84
CA ILE A 233 -7.06 -1.64 11.76
C ILE A 233 -8.03 -0.79 10.93
N LEU A 234 -7.69 0.47 10.66
CA LEU A 234 -8.40 1.31 9.70
C LEU A 234 -7.68 1.29 8.35
N LEU A 235 -8.36 0.86 7.30
CA LEU A 235 -7.86 0.88 5.93
C LEU A 235 -8.15 2.26 5.31
N THR A 236 -7.15 3.13 5.24
CA THR A 236 -7.34 4.51 4.77
C THR A 236 -7.34 4.65 3.25
N ASP A 237 -6.89 3.63 2.51
CA ASP A 237 -6.81 3.64 1.05
C ASP A 237 -7.67 2.55 0.38
N LEU A 238 -8.76 2.13 1.04
CA LEU A 238 -9.69 1.18 0.44
C LEU A 238 -10.45 1.85 -0.72
N SER A 239 -10.14 1.44 -1.94
CA SER A 239 -10.70 2.00 -3.17
C SER A 239 -10.78 0.93 -4.27
N PRO A 240 -11.59 1.13 -5.34
CA PRO A 240 -11.73 0.14 -6.42
C PRO A 240 -10.43 -0.29 -7.12
N ARG A 241 -9.38 0.56 -7.10
CA ARG A 241 -8.07 0.18 -7.65
C ARG A 241 -7.34 -0.87 -6.81
N ASN A 242 -7.65 -0.95 -5.52
CA ASN A 242 -7.02 -1.83 -4.54
C ASN A 242 -7.87 -3.08 -4.25
N VAL A 243 -8.91 -3.33 -5.05
CA VAL A 243 -9.73 -4.55 -4.99
C VAL A 243 -9.66 -5.26 -6.33
N MET A 244 -9.03 -6.43 -6.36
CA MET A 244 -8.93 -7.29 -7.53
C MET A 244 -10.16 -8.19 -7.61
N MET A 245 -10.74 -8.29 -8.80
CA MET A 245 -11.74 -9.31 -9.11
C MET A 245 -11.07 -10.47 -9.83
N VAL A 246 -11.23 -11.67 -9.28
CA VAL A 246 -10.71 -12.92 -9.82
C VAL A 246 -11.85 -13.79 -10.36
N PRO A 247 -11.58 -14.65 -11.36
CA PRO A 247 -12.57 -15.59 -11.84
C PRO A 247 -13.10 -16.50 -10.71
N PRO A 248 -14.38 -16.90 -10.75
CA PRO A 248 -14.94 -17.85 -9.80
C PRO A 248 -14.13 -19.16 -9.77
N GLY A 249 -13.91 -19.69 -8.57
CA GLY A 249 -13.18 -20.95 -8.38
C GLY A 249 -11.66 -20.82 -8.40
N SER A 250 -11.09 -19.64 -8.68
CA SER A 250 -9.64 -19.42 -8.62
C SER A 250 -9.11 -19.42 -7.18
N ARG A 251 -9.89 -18.98 -6.19
CA ARG A 251 -9.46 -18.85 -4.78
C ARG A 251 -10.64 -19.02 -3.83
N GLY A 252 -10.63 -20.03 -2.96
CA GLY A 252 -11.41 -20.11 -1.71
C GLY A 252 -12.94 -19.86 -1.73
N GLY A 253 -13.56 -19.59 -2.88
CA GLY A 253 -14.92 -19.05 -2.99
C GLY A 253 -15.00 -17.52 -3.06
N SER A 254 -13.94 -16.77 -2.74
CA SER A 254 -13.95 -15.29 -2.87
C SER A 254 -13.63 -14.86 -4.30
N SER A 255 -14.47 -13.99 -4.85
CA SER A 255 -14.21 -13.32 -6.14
C SER A 255 -13.39 -12.03 -5.97
N LEU A 256 -13.18 -11.57 -4.74
CA LEU A 256 -12.49 -10.32 -4.43
C LEU A 256 -11.22 -10.58 -3.62
N VAL A 257 -10.14 -9.91 -4.01
CA VAL A 257 -8.85 -9.91 -3.31
C VAL A 257 -8.43 -8.48 -3.04
N PHE A 258 -8.18 -8.15 -1.77
CA PHE A 258 -7.83 -6.81 -1.32
C PHE A 258 -6.32 -6.63 -1.29
N LEU A 259 -5.85 -5.51 -1.82
CA LEU A 259 -4.44 -5.16 -2.00
C LEU A 259 -4.12 -3.83 -1.31
N ASP A 260 -2.82 -3.50 -1.33
CA ASP A 260 -2.24 -2.19 -1.00
C ASP A 260 -2.59 -1.71 0.43
N PHE A 261 -1.82 -2.21 1.39
CA PHE A 261 -2.02 -1.91 2.81
C PHE A 261 -1.08 -0.84 3.37
N GLY A 262 -0.36 -0.10 2.51
CA GLY A 262 0.61 0.90 2.96
C GLY A 262 0.00 2.04 3.80
N GLY A 263 -1.30 2.29 3.64
CA GLY A 263 -2.07 3.27 4.41
C GLY A 263 -2.73 2.75 5.69
N ALA A 264 -2.53 1.48 6.08
CA ALA A 264 -3.19 0.92 7.25
C ALA A 264 -2.89 1.71 8.53
N LEU A 265 -3.88 1.94 9.39
CA LEU A 265 -3.69 2.56 10.70
C LEU A 265 -4.03 1.56 11.81
N PHE A 266 -3.00 1.12 12.54
CA PHE A 266 -3.14 0.20 13.66
C PHE A 266 -3.72 0.92 14.88
N GLY A 267 -4.66 0.28 15.58
CA GLY A 267 -5.37 0.90 16.69
C GLY A 267 -6.37 1.98 16.27
N ARG A 268 -6.60 2.16 14.97
CA ARG A 268 -7.51 3.15 14.37
C ARG A 268 -7.29 4.59 14.88
N LYS A 269 -6.04 4.94 15.19
CA LYS A 269 -5.64 6.25 15.72
C LYS A 269 -4.36 6.75 15.09
N LEU A 270 -4.11 8.04 15.29
CA LEU A 270 -2.80 8.66 15.06
C LEU A 270 -1.95 8.52 16.32
N ASP A 271 -0.63 8.51 16.17
CA ASP A 271 0.38 8.46 17.23
C ASP A 271 0.71 9.85 17.81
N GLU A 272 -0.30 10.71 17.88
CA GLU A 272 -0.23 12.05 18.49
C GLU A 272 -1.19 12.11 19.69
N PRO A 273 -0.98 13.04 20.65
CA PRO A 273 -1.94 13.26 21.72
C PRO A 273 -3.33 13.45 21.11
N ILE A 274 -4.28 12.61 21.52
CA ILE A 274 -5.66 12.72 21.06
C ILE A 274 -6.14 14.11 21.49
N LEU A 275 -6.32 15.01 20.52
CA LEU A 275 -7.01 16.27 20.80
C LEU A 275 -8.39 15.90 21.36
N GLU A 276 -8.77 16.48 22.49
CA GLU A 276 -10.10 16.31 23.09
C GLU A 276 -11.18 16.45 22.00
N GLY A 277 -12.08 15.46 21.90
CA GLY A 277 -13.11 15.40 20.86
C GLY A 277 -12.76 14.57 19.61
N ARG A 278 -11.57 13.96 19.53
CA ARG A 278 -11.18 12.99 18.47
C ARG A 278 -11.05 11.55 18.95
N GLU A 279 -11.76 11.18 20.03
CA GLU A 279 -11.85 9.79 20.48
C GLU A 279 -12.81 9.02 19.55
N TYR A 280 -12.25 8.29 18.58
CA TYR A 280 -13.02 7.56 17.54
C TYR A 280 -13.64 6.25 18.05
N PHE A 281 -14.16 6.23 19.28
CA PHE A 281 -14.64 4.99 19.91
C PHE A 281 -13.60 3.86 19.75
N LEU A 282 -12.34 4.16 20.07
CA LEU A 282 -11.20 3.26 19.86
C LEU A 282 -11.47 1.89 20.50
N GLY A 283 -11.11 0.82 19.80
CA GLY A 283 -11.41 -0.55 20.23
C GLY A 283 -12.89 -0.97 20.14
N LYS A 284 -13.84 -0.08 19.84
CA LYS A 284 -15.27 -0.44 19.76
C LYS A 284 -15.70 -0.79 18.34
N TYR A 285 -16.63 -1.73 18.24
CA TYR A 285 -17.35 -2.00 16.99
C TYR A 285 -18.24 -0.80 16.63
N ILE A 286 -18.22 -0.39 15.37
CA ILE A 286 -19.11 0.64 14.84
C ILE A 286 -19.80 0.06 13.60
N SER A 287 -21.13 0.03 13.65
CA SER A 287 -21.96 -0.55 12.61
C SER A 287 -21.67 0.07 11.23
N PRO A 288 -21.68 -0.75 10.15
CA PRO A 288 -21.62 -0.26 8.78
C PRO A 288 -22.69 0.79 8.46
N ILE A 289 -23.85 0.76 9.13
CA ILE A 289 -24.89 1.79 9.01
C ILE A 289 -24.34 3.19 9.22
N LEU A 290 -23.43 3.38 10.18
CA LEU A 290 -22.81 4.69 10.44
C LEU A 290 -21.61 4.96 9.52
N ARG A 291 -20.73 3.97 9.32
CA ARG A 291 -19.45 4.19 8.63
C ARG A 291 -19.58 4.29 7.11
N TRP A 292 -20.45 3.46 6.52
CA TRP A 292 -20.59 3.33 5.07
C TRP A 292 -21.62 4.28 4.46
N LYS A 293 -22.37 5.02 5.27
CA LYS A 293 -23.22 6.13 4.80
C LYS A 293 -22.48 7.47 4.65
N GLY A 294 -21.31 7.60 5.29
CA GLY A 294 -20.46 8.79 5.23
C GLY A 294 -19.42 8.73 4.10
N ASN A 295 -18.19 9.15 4.39
CA ASN A 295 -17.13 9.33 3.40
C ASN A 295 -16.66 8.04 2.71
N MET A 296 -16.86 6.86 3.30
CA MET A 296 -16.37 5.60 2.72
C MET A 296 -17.01 5.27 1.37
N ILE A 297 -18.23 5.77 1.11
CA ILE A 297 -18.92 5.56 -0.17
C ILE A 297 -18.25 6.31 -1.34
N LEU A 298 -17.48 7.37 -1.07
CA LEU A 298 -17.02 8.32 -2.10
C LEU A 298 -16.17 7.63 -3.17
N GLU A 299 -15.27 6.74 -2.76
CA GLU A 299 -14.39 5.97 -3.65
C GLU A 299 -15.16 4.94 -4.50
N PHE A 300 -16.36 4.55 -4.10
CA PHE A 300 -17.15 3.49 -4.73
C PHE A 300 -18.40 4.01 -5.45
N ARG A 301 -18.58 5.34 -5.57
CA ARG A 301 -19.80 5.94 -6.15
C ARG A 301 -20.17 5.41 -7.53
N GLU A 302 -19.18 5.15 -8.38
CA GLU A 302 -19.43 4.61 -9.73
C GLU A 302 -20.08 3.23 -9.71
N TRP A 303 -19.88 2.45 -8.62
CA TRP A 303 -20.46 1.13 -8.47
C TRP A 303 -21.91 1.12 -7.99
N ILE A 304 -22.44 2.29 -7.62
CA ILE A 304 -23.71 2.43 -6.89
C ILE A 304 -24.67 3.30 -7.68
N ASP A 305 -25.79 2.71 -8.12
CA ASP A 305 -26.89 3.40 -8.83
C ASP A 305 -28.26 3.13 -8.19
N TRP A 306 -28.26 2.78 -6.89
CA TRP A 306 -29.45 2.54 -6.09
C TRP A 306 -29.45 3.42 -4.83
N GLU A 307 -30.57 3.42 -4.10
CA GLU A 307 -30.71 4.11 -2.81
C GLU A 307 -29.78 3.49 -1.76
N TRP A 308 -28.55 3.98 -1.72
CA TRP A 308 -27.47 3.39 -0.91
C TRP A 308 -27.78 3.39 0.58
N ALA A 309 -28.28 4.52 1.09
CA ALA A 309 -28.55 4.66 2.53
C ALA A 309 -29.62 3.66 2.99
N ASP A 310 -30.67 3.49 2.21
CA ASP A 310 -31.76 2.54 2.49
C ASP A 310 -31.28 1.09 2.37
N TRP A 311 -30.45 0.80 1.35
CA TRP A 311 -29.87 -0.52 1.17
C TRP A 311 -28.95 -0.90 2.33
N VAL A 312 -28.06 0.00 2.77
CA VAL A 312 -27.19 -0.24 3.94
C VAL A 312 -28.00 -0.44 5.21
N ASP A 313 -29.06 0.35 5.44
CA ASP A 313 -29.94 0.14 6.60
C ASP A 313 -30.58 -1.24 6.58
N SER A 314 -31.09 -1.67 5.43
CA SER A 314 -31.74 -2.96 5.27
C SER A 314 -30.75 -4.12 5.47
N GLU A 315 -29.61 -4.08 4.79
CA GLU A 315 -28.61 -5.17 4.83
C GLU A 315 -27.96 -5.34 6.20
N TYR A 316 -27.76 -4.22 6.92
CA TYR A 316 -27.08 -4.22 8.22
C TYR A 316 -28.03 -3.90 9.37
N ALA A 317 -29.34 -4.02 9.19
CA ALA A 317 -30.37 -3.77 10.20
C ALA A 317 -30.10 -4.56 11.49
N ASN A 318 -29.56 -5.78 11.35
CA ASN A 318 -29.16 -6.63 12.45
C ASN A 318 -28.07 -6.02 13.34
N THR A 319 -27.36 -5.00 12.90
CA THR A 319 -26.31 -4.30 13.68
C THR A 319 -26.82 -2.99 14.28
N ALA A 320 -28.05 -2.57 13.99
CA ALA A 320 -28.58 -1.28 14.43
C ALA A 320 -28.63 -1.15 15.97
N TYR A 321 -28.83 -2.26 16.68
CA TYR A 321 -28.87 -2.30 18.14
C TYR A 321 -27.52 -1.97 18.80
N THR A 322 -26.40 -2.05 18.07
CA THR A 322 -25.07 -1.72 18.60
C THR A 322 -24.77 -0.22 18.55
N ILE A 323 -25.63 0.59 17.91
CA ILE A 323 -25.41 2.01 17.70
C ILE A 323 -25.84 2.79 18.95
N THR A 324 -24.90 3.46 19.61
CA THR A 324 -25.20 4.36 20.74
C THR A 324 -25.56 5.77 20.26
N PRO A 325 -26.24 6.59 21.08
CA PRO A 325 -26.52 7.99 20.75
C PRO A 325 -25.26 8.80 20.42
N GLU A 326 -24.18 8.60 21.16
CA GLU A 326 -22.90 9.29 20.94
C GLU A 326 -22.27 8.88 19.61
N MET A 327 -22.35 7.58 19.25
CA MET A 327 -21.90 7.12 17.93
C MET A 327 -22.71 7.76 16.81
N ARG A 328 -24.03 7.89 16.99
CA ARG A 328 -24.91 8.51 15.99
C ARG A 328 -24.59 9.99 15.79
N GLU A 329 -24.44 10.76 16.87
CA GLU A 329 -24.08 12.18 16.81
C GLU A 329 -22.72 12.41 16.12
N ARG A 330 -21.76 11.49 16.31
CA ARG A 330 -20.43 11.64 15.72
C ARG A 330 -20.39 11.35 14.21
N TYR A 331 -21.22 10.44 13.75
CA TYR A 331 -21.25 9.94 12.36
C TYR A 331 -22.41 10.50 11.52
N SER A 332 -23.29 11.32 12.11
CA SER A 332 -24.39 12.02 11.42
C SER A 332 -23.95 13.20 10.57
#